data_AF-A0A7S2C5X2-F1
#
_entry.id   AF-A0A7S2C5X2-F1
#
_cell.length_a   1.000
_cell.length_b   1.000
_cell.length_c   1.000
_cell.angle_alpha   90.00
_cell.angle_beta   90.00
_cell.angle_gamma   90.00
#
_symmetry.space_group_name_H-M   'P 1'
#
loop_
_entity.id
_entity.type
_entity.pdbx_description
1 polymer ?
#
loop_
_entity_poly.entity_id
_entity_poly.type
_entity_poly.pdbx_seq_one_letter_code
_entity_poly.pdbx_strand_id
1 'polypeptide(L)'
;MLWAQCAGDKSCTDWGHNTARPIEFVMLGFHCHSPACLGGKLVNADTGEVYCHVKPVAGRSAAPQDEESYLWLPPCQWGSEKEGLLPPPKIPINTNFTSTKWANNSVAHFGVMAIWQGRAAYAD
;
A
#
# COMPACT_ATOMS: atom_id res chain seq x y z
N MET A 1 25.83 16.31 -8.20
CA MET A 1 26.01 17.12 -6.98
C MET A 1 25.02 16.69 -5.89
N LEU A 2 25.05 15.43 -5.42
CA LEU A 2 24.23 14.98 -4.26
C LEU A 2 25.06 14.81 -2.97
N TRP A 3 26.38 14.87 -3.04
CA TRP A 3 27.26 14.62 -1.88
C TRP A 3 27.36 15.80 -0.89
N ALA A 4 27.05 17.04 -1.33
CA ALA A 4 27.18 18.22 -0.48
C ALA A 4 26.03 18.41 0.53
N GLN A 5 24.93 17.67 0.40
CA GLN A 5 23.76 17.78 1.29
C GLN A 5 23.80 16.86 2.52
N CYS A 6 24.80 15.98 2.61
CA CYS A 6 24.87 14.93 3.63
C CYS A 6 26.06 15.04 4.58
N ALA A 7 26.85 16.12 4.51
CA ALA A 7 28.09 16.24 5.26
C ALA A 7 27.84 16.47 6.77
N GLY A 8 27.87 15.39 7.54
CA GLY A 8 27.87 15.41 9.01
C GLY A 8 26.60 14.90 9.69
N ASP A 9 25.53 14.63 8.94
CA ASP A 9 24.32 14.04 9.49
C ASP A 9 24.41 12.50 9.42
N LYS A 10 24.46 11.85 10.59
CA LYS A 10 24.48 10.38 10.72
C LYS A 10 23.34 9.71 9.94
N SER A 11 22.17 10.34 9.89
CA SER A 11 21.00 9.80 9.18
C SER A 11 21.20 9.75 7.65
N CYS A 12 22.04 10.65 7.12
CA CYS A 12 22.37 10.73 5.71
C CYS A 12 23.63 9.92 5.34
N THR A 13 24.64 9.84 6.22
CA THR A 13 25.83 9.02 5.99
C THR A 13 25.55 7.52 6.14
N ASP A 14 24.59 7.15 6.99
CA ASP A 14 24.21 5.75 7.23
C ASP A 14 23.07 5.25 6.30
N TRP A 15 22.66 6.07 5.33
CA TRP A 15 21.58 5.73 4.40
C TRP A 15 21.91 4.48 3.56
N GLY A 16 23.20 4.21 3.34
CA GLY A 16 23.71 2.96 2.72
C GLY A 16 24.09 1.85 3.69
N HIS A 17 24.04 2.08 5.01
CA HIS A 17 24.47 1.12 6.04
C HIS A 17 23.29 0.37 6.69
N ASN A 18 22.04 0.82 6.49
CA ASN A 18 20.83 0.17 7.00
C ASN A 18 20.17 -0.80 6.00
N THR A 19 20.97 -1.47 5.16
CA THR A 19 20.46 -2.43 4.16
C THR A 19 19.86 -3.70 4.75
N ALA A 20 19.87 -3.88 6.07
CA ALA A 20 19.28 -5.02 6.77
C ALA A 20 18.06 -4.66 7.65
N ARG A 21 17.77 -3.37 7.87
CA ARG A 21 16.68 -3.00 8.77
C ARG A 21 15.32 -3.23 8.10
N PRO A 22 14.41 -3.98 8.74
CA PRO A 22 13.07 -4.13 8.19
C PRO A 22 12.32 -2.80 8.25
N ILE A 23 11.32 -2.67 7.39
CA ILE A 23 10.36 -1.57 7.44
C ILE A 23 9.06 -2.05 8.06
N GLU A 24 8.30 -1.13 8.64
CA GLU A 24 6.95 -1.35 9.14
C GLU A 24 5.96 -0.58 8.28
N PHE A 25 4.94 -1.25 7.77
CA PHE A 25 3.86 -0.56 7.05
C PHE A 25 2.95 0.18 8.03
N VAL A 26 2.70 1.46 7.74
CA VAL A 26 1.72 2.28 8.45
C VAL A 26 0.40 2.30 7.70
N MET A 27 0.47 2.42 6.37
CA MET A 27 -0.71 2.41 5.50
C MET A 27 -0.38 1.88 4.12
N LEU A 28 -1.30 1.12 3.53
CA LEU A 28 -1.31 0.72 2.13
C LEU A 28 -2.64 1.05 1.48
N GLY A 29 -2.61 1.93 0.47
CA GLY A 29 -3.73 2.24 -0.40
C GLY A 29 -3.59 1.51 -1.74
N PHE A 30 -4.61 0.76 -2.13
CA PHE A 30 -4.67 0.18 -3.47
C PHE A 30 -5.18 1.22 -4.46
N HIS A 31 -4.51 1.36 -5.60
CA HIS A 31 -4.95 2.27 -6.65
C HIS A 31 -5.68 1.48 -7.75
N CYS A 32 -6.92 1.89 -8.02
CA CYS A 32 -7.81 1.24 -8.94
C CYS A 32 -8.86 2.22 -9.48
N HIS A 33 -9.40 1.96 -10.66
CA HIS A 33 -10.33 2.86 -11.35
C HIS A 33 -11.67 2.16 -11.64
N SER A 34 -12.75 2.88 -11.37
CA SER A 34 -14.11 2.54 -11.82
C SER A 34 -14.19 2.61 -13.37
N PRO A 35 -15.09 1.85 -14.02
CA PRO A 35 -16.02 0.85 -13.47
C PRO A 35 -15.43 -0.57 -13.45
N ALA A 36 -14.21 -0.77 -13.97
CA ALA A 36 -13.62 -2.09 -14.09
C ALA A 36 -13.10 -2.64 -12.75
N CYS A 37 -12.85 -1.79 -11.75
CA CYS A 37 -12.23 -2.23 -10.50
C CYS A 37 -13.09 -3.24 -9.71
N LEU A 38 -12.53 -4.41 -9.42
CA LEU A 38 -13.11 -5.38 -8.47
C LEU A 38 -12.31 -5.48 -7.16
N GLY A 39 -11.13 -4.87 -7.10
CA GLY A 39 -10.27 -4.82 -5.92
C GLY A 39 -8.87 -5.37 -6.18
N GLY A 40 -8.14 -5.61 -5.09
CA GLY A 40 -6.79 -6.14 -5.16
C GLY A 40 -6.25 -6.60 -3.82
N LYS A 41 -5.13 -7.33 -3.86
CA LYS A 41 -4.40 -7.75 -2.66
C LYS A 41 -2.88 -7.66 -2.83
N LEU A 42 -2.20 -7.38 -1.73
CA LEU A 42 -0.75 -7.46 -1.60
C LEU A 42 -0.42 -8.60 -0.63
N VAL A 43 0.45 -9.49 -1.09
CA VAL A 43 0.82 -10.72 -0.38
C VAL A 43 2.34 -10.79 -0.27
N ASN A 44 2.84 -11.20 0.89
CA ASN A 44 4.21 -11.69 1.02
C ASN A 44 4.32 -13.01 0.24
N ALA A 45 5.07 -13.00 -0.87
CA ALA A 45 5.21 -14.17 -1.73
C ALA A 45 6.06 -15.27 -1.08
N ASP A 46 6.93 -14.92 -0.13
CA ASP A 46 7.80 -15.86 0.57
C ASP A 46 7.05 -16.65 1.65
N THR A 47 6.06 -16.03 2.31
CA THR A 47 5.30 -16.64 3.43
C THR A 47 3.84 -16.96 3.11
N GLY A 48 3.27 -16.34 2.08
CA GLY A 48 1.84 -16.40 1.76
C GLY A 48 0.96 -15.45 2.61
N GLU A 49 1.55 -14.66 3.51
CA GLU A 49 0.80 -13.71 4.35
C GLU A 49 0.16 -12.60 3.51
N VAL A 50 -1.12 -12.33 3.73
CA VAL A 50 -1.83 -11.22 3.08
C VAL A 50 -1.66 -9.96 3.91
N TYR A 51 -0.86 -9.01 3.41
CA TYR A 51 -0.71 -7.73 4.06
C TYR A 51 -1.94 -6.85 3.86
N CYS A 52 -2.48 -6.77 2.65
CA CYS A 52 -3.66 -5.95 2.43
C CYS A 52 -4.58 -6.58 1.40
N HIS A 53 -5.89 -6.53 1.67
CA HIS A 53 -6.95 -6.91 0.74
C HIS A 53 -7.98 -5.79 0.69
N VAL A 54 -8.02 -5.08 -0.44
CA VAL A 54 -8.93 -3.96 -0.64
C VAL A 54 -10.12 -4.44 -1.48
N LYS A 55 -11.30 -4.36 -0.87
CA LYS A 55 -12.58 -4.53 -1.56
C LYS A 55 -13.19 -3.14 -1.82
N PRO A 56 -13.42 -2.75 -3.08
CA PRO A 56 -14.00 -1.46 -3.39
C PRO A 56 -15.45 -1.38 -2.91
N VAL A 57 -15.87 -0.16 -2.55
CA VAL A 57 -17.27 0.19 -2.26
C VAL A 57 -17.71 1.24 -3.26
N ALA A 58 -18.69 0.90 -4.09
CA ALA A 58 -19.27 1.83 -5.04
C ALA A 58 -20.33 2.72 -4.37
N GLY A 59 -20.35 3.99 -4.75
CA GLY A 59 -21.41 4.93 -4.37
C GLY A 59 -22.77 4.54 -4.95
N ARG A 60 -23.85 4.97 -4.29
CA ARG A 60 -25.24 4.57 -4.61
C ARG A 60 -26.25 5.72 -4.67
N SER A 61 -25.80 6.96 -4.57
CA SER A 61 -26.68 8.13 -4.53
C SER A 61 -26.09 9.31 -5.31
N ALA A 62 -26.61 10.51 -5.06
CA ALA A 62 -26.04 11.77 -5.56
C ALA A 62 -25.38 12.58 -4.41
N ALA A 63 -25.25 11.98 -3.22
CA ALA A 63 -24.63 12.64 -2.09
C ALA A 63 -23.10 12.73 -2.28
N PRO A 64 -22.43 13.76 -1.73
CA PRO A 64 -20.98 13.89 -1.79
C PRO A 64 -20.27 12.63 -1.27
N GLN A 65 -19.34 12.08 -2.06
CA GLN A 65 -18.57 10.85 -1.77
C GLN A 65 -19.38 9.54 -1.80
N ASP A 66 -20.63 9.57 -2.25
CA ASP A 66 -21.49 8.40 -2.49
C ASP A 66 -22.12 8.46 -3.89
N GLU A 67 -21.53 9.24 -4.80
CA GLU A 67 -22.05 9.40 -6.15
C GLU A 67 -22.03 8.09 -6.94
N GLU A 68 -23.04 7.86 -7.78
CA GLU A 68 -22.98 6.78 -8.78
C GLU A 68 -21.70 6.94 -9.60
N SER A 69 -20.91 5.86 -9.70
CA SER A 69 -19.55 5.76 -10.26
C SER A 69 -18.38 6.16 -9.35
N TYR A 70 -18.62 6.80 -8.21
CA TYR A 70 -17.59 6.97 -7.17
C TYR A 70 -17.18 5.62 -6.60
N LEU A 71 -15.89 5.43 -6.38
CA LEU A 71 -15.32 4.19 -5.87
C LEU A 71 -14.46 4.47 -4.66
N TRP A 72 -14.95 4.08 -3.49
CA TRP A 72 -14.18 4.11 -2.26
C TRP A 72 -13.29 2.87 -2.16
N LEU A 73 -12.00 3.10 -1.92
CA LEU A 73 -10.96 2.08 -1.77
C LEU A 73 -10.38 2.19 -0.37
N PRO A 74 -10.95 1.53 0.66
CA PRO A 74 -10.47 1.66 2.02
C PRO A 74 -9.03 1.14 2.13
N PRO A 75 -8.07 1.95 2.59
CA PRO A 75 -6.70 1.51 2.75
C PRO A 75 -6.58 0.55 3.93
N CYS A 76 -5.60 -0.35 3.89
CA CYS A 76 -5.16 -1.06 5.08
C CYS A 76 -4.29 -0.13 5.92
N GLN A 77 -4.56 -0.09 7.21
CA GLN A 77 -3.87 0.78 8.16
C GLN A 77 -3.47 -0.04 9.37
N TRP A 78 -2.29 0.27 9.90
CA TRP A 78 -1.74 -0.38 11.08
C TRP A 78 -1.35 0.67 12.10
N GLY A 79 -1.32 0.26 13.35
CA GLY A 79 -1.04 1.13 14.47
C GLY A 79 -1.07 0.36 15.79
N SER A 80 -1.45 1.03 16.85
CA SER A 80 -1.52 0.43 18.18
C SER A 80 -2.88 -0.20 18.46
N GLU A 81 -2.90 -1.16 19.38
CA GLU A 81 -4.14 -1.72 19.92
C GLU A 81 -5.02 -0.64 20.60
N LYS A 82 -4.40 0.42 21.15
CA LYS A 82 -5.12 1.57 21.73
C LYS A 82 -5.93 2.35 20.69
N GLU A 83 -5.51 2.32 19.43
CA GLU A 83 -6.22 2.90 18.28
C GLU A 83 -7.21 1.90 17.66
N GLY A 84 -7.27 0.66 18.18
CA GLY A 84 -8.07 -0.43 17.63
C GLY A 84 -7.49 -1.01 16.34
N LEU A 85 -6.19 -0.82 16.07
CA LEU A 85 -5.53 -1.26 14.85
C LEU A 85 -4.64 -2.48 15.10
N LEU A 86 -4.39 -3.24 14.03
CA LEU A 86 -3.39 -4.30 14.04
C LEU A 86 -1.98 -3.68 14.11
N PRO A 87 -1.01 -4.34 14.77
CA PRO A 87 0.36 -3.87 14.78
C PRO A 87 0.93 -3.86 13.35
N PRO A 88 1.82 -2.90 13.02
CA PRO A 88 2.50 -2.86 11.74
C PRO A 88 3.24 -4.17 11.42
N PRO A 89 3.07 -4.75 10.22
CA PRO A 89 3.87 -5.89 9.80
C PRO A 89 5.31 -5.45 9.59
N LYS A 90 6.27 -6.21 10.13
CA LYS A 90 7.71 -6.01 9.88
C LYS A 90 8.12 -6.70 8.59
N ILE A 91 8.76 -5.96 7.70
CA ILE A 91 9.05 -6.36 6.33
C ILE A 91 10.55 -6.30 6.09
N PRO A 92 11.21 -7.46 5.98
CA PRO A 92 12.59 -7.53 5.55
C PRO A 92 12.78 -6.87 4.17
N ILE A 93 13.92 -6.21 3.96
CA ILE A 93 14.23 -5.45 2.73
C ILE A 93 14.21 -6.27 1.44
N ASN A 94 14.34 -7.60 1.54
CA ASN A 94 14.35 -8.54 0.42
C ASN A 94 13.05 -9.36 0.31
N THR A 95 11.97 -8.90 0.95
CA THR A 95 10.67 -9.56 0.86
C THR A 95 10.15 -9.51 -0.57
N ASN A 96 9.80 -10.66 -1.12
CA ASN A 96 9.12 -10.74 -2.41
C ASN A 96 7.63 -10.46 -2.21
N PHE A 97 7.07 -9.61 -3.05
CA PHE A 97 5.64 -9.31 -3.03
C PHE A 97 4.93 -9.86 -4.25
N THR A 98 3.75 -10.41 -4.03
CA THR A 98 2.76 -10.64 -5.09
C THR A 98 1.66 -9.58 -4.96
N SER A 99 1.53 -8.76 -6.00
CA SER A 99 0.44 -7.79 -6.13
C SER A 99 -0.59 -8.28 -7.14
N THR A 100 -1.85 -8.39 -6.74
CA THR A 100 -2.95 -8.85 -7.60
C THR A 100 -4.01 -7.77 -7.72
N LYS A 101 -4.48 -7.54 -8.95
CA LYS A 101 -5.65 -6.73 -9.27
C LYS A 101 -6.72 -7.62 -9.91
N TRP A 102 -7.97 -7.43 -9.51
CA TRP A 102 -9.12 -8.00 -10.21
C TRP A 102 -9.86 -6.89 -10.96
N ALA A 103 -10.19 -7.18 -12.22
CA ALA A 103 -10.92 -6.27 -13.08
C ALA A 103 -12.07 -6.98 -13.79
N ASN A 104 -13.20 -6.30 -13.93
CA ASN A 104 -14.34 -6.77 -14.72
C ASN A 104 -13.99 -6.69 -16.21
N ASN A 105 -13.95 -7.84 -16.88
CA ASN A 105 -13.60 -7.96 -18.30
C ASN A 105 -14.74 -7.59 -19.26
N SER A 106 -15.93 -7.28 -18.75
CA SER A 106 -17.08 -6.85 -19.56
C SER A 106 -17.06 -5.34 -19.87
N VAL A 107 -16.11 -4.59 -19.32
CA VAL A 107 -15.94 -3.15 -19.53
C VAL A 107 -14.53 -2.84 -20.02
N ALA A 108 -14.42 -2.05 -21.09
CA ALA A 108 -13.13 -1.66 -21.66
C ALA A 108 -12.38 -0.75 -20.67
N HIS A 109 -11.14 -1.12 -20.31
CA HIS A 109 -10.32 -0.34 -19.41
C HIS A 109 -8.83 -0.66 -19.66
N PHE A 110 -8.05 0.37 -20.00
CA PHE A 110 -6.66 0.23 -20.42
C PHE A 110 -5.68 0.72 -19.34
N GLY A 111 -4.43 0.29 -19.42
CA GLY A 111 -3.39 0.73 -18.47
C GLY A 111 -3.62 0.22 -17.04
N VAL A 112 -4.14 -1.00 -16.89
CA VAL A 112 -4.40 -1.58 -15.58
C VAL A 112 -3.12 -2.10 -14.93
N MET A 113 -2.87 -1.67 -13.70
CA MET A 113 -1.76 -2.14 -12.88
C MET A 113 -2.27 -2.56 -11.50
N ALA A 114 -1.61 -3.55 -10.89
CA ALA A 114 -1.80 -3.87 -9.49
C ALA A 114 -0.87 -2.98 -8.64
N ILE A 115 -1.24 -1.71 -8.52
CA ILE A 115 -0.40 -0.64 -7.96
C ILE A 115 -0.86 -0.25 -6.54
N TRP A 116 0.13 0.03 -5.69
CA TRP A 116 -0.05 0.40 -4.29
C TRP A 116 0.66 1.71 -3.99
N GLN A 117 0.04 2.53 -3.13
CA GLN A 117 0.65 3.71 -2.54
C GLN A 117 0.75 3.46 -1.03
N GLY A 118 1.96 3.45 -0.51
CA GLY A 118 2.22 3.09 0.88
C GLY A 118 2.92 4.19 1.69
N ARG A 119 2.77 4.12 3.02
CA ARG A 119 3.62 4.81 3.99
C ARG A 119 4.26 3.76 4.90
N ALA A 120 5.56 3.90 5.13
CA ALA A 120 6.33 2.99 5.97
C ALA A 120 7.38 3.76 6.77
N ALA A 121 7.84 3.16 7.87
CA ALA A 121 8.97 3.62 8.65
C ALA A 121 9.99 2.49 8.82
N TYR A 122 11.23 2.81 9.16
CA TYR A 122 12.16 1.77 9.62
C TYR A 122 11.66 1.21 10.95
N ALA A 123 11.66 -0.11 11.07
CA ALA A 123 11.39 -0.76 12.34
C ALA A 123 12.52 -0.42 13.33
N ASP A 124 12.14 -0.30 14.60
CA ASP A 124 13.07 -0.27 15.74
C ASP A 124 13.67 -1.66 16.00
#